data_AF-K2CMH3-F1
#
_entry.id   AF-K2CMH3-F1
#
_cell.length_a   1.000
_cell.length_b   1.000
_cell.length_c   1.000
_cell.angle_alpha   90.00
_cell.angle_beta   90.00
_cell.angle_gamma   90.00
#
_symmetry.space_group_name_H-M   'P 1'
#
loop_
_entity.id
_entity.type
_entity.pdbx_description
1 polymer ?
#
loop_
_entity_poly.entity_id
_entity_poly.type
_entity_poly.pdbx_seq_one_letter_code
_entity_poly.pdbx_strand_id
1 'polypeptide(L)'
;FLILGLVALPVFHFLTASVKETERFYTETIAISRAKFIMDSLMFQMPWRAIGAGNPCKFEDRKKVVGVETFISKAVPQMFGAGCETIDSKVFKGDGLYQCRKGFMYRARVKVEDLDQDSSGAPIQFTIQLPGKSKQFFQIKDLVPKDDYGKFNLIKKIVVQVKWSNSKNVDPKDDPHAKSVFLVGFKSDLEG
;
A
#
# COMPACT_ATOMS: atom_id res chain seq x y z
N PHE A 1 21.72 26.28 44.32
CA PHE A 1 20.77 25.37 43.65
C PHE A 1 20.06 25.99 42.44
N LEU A 2 19.53 27.22 42.52
CA LEU A 2 18.84 27.88 41.39
C LEU A 2 19.72 28.19 40.15
N ILE A 3 20.99 28.54 40.37
CA ILE A 3 21.96 28.85 39.29
C ILE A 3 22.35 27.58 38.49
N LEU A 4 22.47 26.43 39.16
CA LEU A 4 22.75 25.15 38.52
C LEU A 4 21.58 24.69 37.62
N GLY A 5 20.33 24.95 38.02
CA GLY A 5 19.15 24.68 37.19
C GLY A 5 19.11 25.53 35.92
N LEU A 6 19.49 26.81 36.00
CA LEU A 6 19.52 27.74 34.87
C LEU A 6 20.56 27.36 33.80
N VAL A 7 21.70 26.82 34.21
CA VAL A 7 22.75 26.34 33.29
C VAL A 7 22.41 24.97 32.71
N ALA A 8 21.73 24.10 33.47
CA ALA A 8 21.35 22.77 32.99
C ALA A 8 20.17 22.81 32.00
N LEU A 9 19.22 23.73 32.16
CA LEU A 9 18.04 23.88 31.29
C LEU A 9 18.37 23.94 29.78
N PRO A 10 19.28 24.80 29.29
CA PRO A 10 19.60 24.85 27.86
C PRO A 10 20.25 23.56 27.35
N VAL A 11 21.06 22.88 28.18
CA VAL A 11 21.65 21.57 27.82
C VAL A 11 20.57 20.50 27.72
N PHE A 12 19.63 20.45 28.67
CA PHE A 12 18.48 19.56 28.62
C PHE A 12 17.58 19.85 27.42
N HIS A 13 17.32 21.12 27.11
CA HIS A 13 16.55 21.51 25.92
C HIS A 13 17.24 21.10 24.62
N PHE A 14 18.56 21.27 24.52
CA PHE A 14 19.32 20.85 23.36
C PHE A 14 19.27 19.32 23.18
N LEU A 15 19.54 18.57 24.24
CA LEU A 15 19.51 17.10 24.21
C LEU A 15 18.10 16.56 23.87
N THR A 16 17.06 17.13 24.47
CA THR A 16 15.67 16.71 24.19
C THR A 16 15.24 17.06 22.78
N ALA A 17 15.68 18.20 22.24
CA ALA A 17 15.44 18.57 20.85
C ALA A 17 16.09 17.58 19.87
N SER A 18 17.37 17.24 20.08
CA SER A 18 18.08 16.26 19.25
C SER A 18 17.45 14.86 19.32
N VAL A 19 16.98 14.43 20.50
CA VAL A 19 16.26 13.15 20.64
C VAL A 19 14.94 13.18 19.86
N LYS A 20 14.19 14.28 19.93
CA LYS A 20 12.92 14.43 19.21
C LYS A 20 13.11 14.41 17.69
N GLU A 21 14.16 15.05 17.19
CA GLU A 21 14.51 14.99 15.75
C GLU A 21 14.91 13.58 15.33
N THR A 22 15.74 12.91 16.13
CA THR A 22 16.14 11.52 15.88
C THR A 22 14.93 10.58 15.85
N GLU A 23 13.98 10.74 16.77
CA GLU A 23 12.73 9.97 16.76
C GLU A 23 11.86 10.28 15.54
N ARG A 24 11.78 11.54 15.11
CA ARG A 24 11.08 11.91 13.86
C ARG A 24 11.69 11.23 12.64
N PHE A 25 13.02 11.30 12.46
CA PHE A 25 13.71 10.63 11.35
C PHE A 25 13.53 9.11 11.40
N TYR A 26 13.62 8.52 12.59
CA TYR A 26 13.39 7.10 12.81
C TYR A 26 11.97 6.69 12.38
N THR A 27 10.94 7.44 12.80
CA THR A 27 9.56 7.12 12.44
C THR A 27 9.31 7.23 10.94
N GLU A 28 9.84 8.27 10.31
CA GLU A 28 9.72 8.51 8.87
C GLU A 28 10.39 7.40 8.06
N THR A 29 11.58 6.95 8.47
CA THR A 29 12.29 5.86 7.80
C THR A 29 11.53 4.54 7.89
N ILE A 30 10.90 4.24 9.04
CA ILE A 30 10.04 3.06 9.19
C ILE A 30 8.82 3.17 8.30
N ALA A 31 8.17 4.34 8.23
CA ALA A 31 6.99 4.54 7.39
C ALA A 31 7.32 4.30 5.91
N ILE A 32 8.44 4.85 5.42
CA ILE A 32 8.91 4.66 4.05
C ILE A 32 9.27 3.19 3.80
N SER A 33 10.01 2.56 4.70
CA SER A 33 10.38 1.15 4.60
C SER A 33 9.14 0.25 4.54
N ARG A 34 8.10 0.55 5.32
CA ARG A 34 6.83 -0.18 5.27
C ARG A 34 6.06 0.06 3.99
N ALA A 35 5.96 1.30 3.53
CA ALA A 35 5.31 1.60 2.26
C ALA A 35 5.98 0.83 1.12
N LYS A 36 7.32 0.82 1.08
CA LYS A 36 8.10 0.08 0.10
C LYS A 36 7.87 -1.43 0.20
N PHE A 37 7.93 -1.98 1.41
CA PHE A 37 7.68 -3.41 1.62
C PHE A 37 6.30 -3.85 1.12
N ILE A 38 5.25 -3.08 1.41
CA ILE A 38 3.89 -3.34 0.92
C ILE A 38 3.87 -3.25 -0.60
N MET A 39 4.45 -2.20 -1.17
CA MET A 39 4.49 -1.99 -2.62
C MET A 39 5.22 -3.13 -3.34
N ASP A 40 6.42 -3.49 -2.89
CA ASP A 40 7.22 -4.58 -3.49
C ASP A 40 6.48 -5.93 -3.37
N SER A 41 5.84 -6.19 -2.23
CA SER A 41 5.04 -7.40 -2.04
C SER A 41 3.85 -7.46 -3.00
N LEU A 42 3.16 -6.34 -3.21
CA LEU A 42 2.05 -6.25 -4.16
C LEU A 42 2.51 -6.38 -5.61
N MET A 43 3.65 -5.78 -5.95
CA MET A 43 4.20 -5.82 -7.30
C MET A 43 4.70 -7.21 -7.68
N PHE A 44 5.47 -7.87 -6.81
CA PHE A 44 6.25 -9.04 -7.20
C PHE A 44 5.77 -10.37 -6.60
N GLN A 45 5.14 -10.37 -5.42
CA GLN A 45 4.81 -11.61 -4.71
C GLN A 45 3.33 -11.96 -4.77
N MET A 46 2.46 -10.95 -4.67
CA MET A 46 1.01 -11.14 -4.69
C MET A 46 0.52 -11.46 -6.11
N PRO A 47 -0.20 -12.57 -6.33
CA PRO A 47 -0.78 -12.87 -7.63
C PRO A 47 -1.69 -11.74 -8.10
N TRP A 48 -1.66 -11.41 -9.40
CA TRP A 48 -2.47 -10.36 -10.00
C TRP A 48 -3.95 -10.43 -9.61
N ARG A 49 -4.51 -11.64 -9.69
CA ARG A 49 -5.93 -11.95 -9.43
C ARG A 49 -6.33 -11.78 -7.97
N ALA A 50 -5.38 -11.98 -7.05
CA ALA A 50 -5.61 -11.87 -5.61
C ALA A 50 -5.83 -10.41 -5.16
N ILE A 51 -5.41 -9.43 -5.97
CA ILE A 51 -5.52 -8.01 -5.66
C ILE A 51 -6.82 -7.47 -6.25
N GLY A 52 -7.87 -7.34 -5.45
CA GLY A 52 -9.15 -6.73 -5.88
C GLY A 52 -9.12 -5.21 -5.84
N ALA A 53 -9.80 -4.55 -6.79
CA ALA A 53 -9.99 -3.11 -6.78
C ALA A 53 -10.80 -2.61 -5.56
N GLY A 54 -10.55 -1.36 -5.15
CA GLY A 54 -11.27 -0.73 -4.05
C GLY A 54 -10.44 0.27 -3.25
N ASN A 55 -11.09 0.93 -2.28
CA ASN A 55 -10.45 1.85 -1.34
C ASN A 55 -11.05 1.73 0.09
N PRO A 56 -10.51 0.88 0.98
CA PRO A 56 -9.33 0.04 0.79
C PRO A 56 -9.56 -1.10 -0.20
N CYS A 57 -8.49 -1.58 -0.83
CA CYS A 57 -8.54 -2.75 -1.70
C CYS A 57 -8.91 -4.01 -0.91
N LYS A 58 -9.34 -5.05 -1.62
CA LYS A 58 -9.66 -6.35 -1.05
C LYS A 58 -8.67 -7.39 -1.55
N PHE A 59 -8.24 -8.29 -0.69
CA PHE A 59 -7.44 -9.45 -1.02
C PHE A 59 -8.29 -10.70 -0.84
N GLU A 60 -8.55 -11.40 -1.94
CA GLU A 60 -9.34 -12.64 -1.96
C GLU A 60 -8.88 -13.50 -3.13
N ASP A 61 -8.94 -14.82 -2.99
CA ASP A 61 -8.76 -15.74 -4.12
C ASP A 61 -10.10 -16.33 -4.56
N ARG A 62 -10.57 -15.88 -5.72
CA ARG A 62 -11.85 -16.35 -6.30
C ARG A 62 -11.76 -17.74 -6.91
N LYS A 63 -10.56 -18.20 -7.27
CA LYS A 63 -10.35 -19.56 -7.80
C LYS A 63 -10.27 -20.61 -6.70
N LYS A 64 -10.30 -20.19 -5.42
CA LYS A 64 -10.28 -21.07 -4.25
C LYS A 64 -9.07 -22.02 -4.25
N VAL A 65 -7.93 -21.53 -4.74
CA VAL A 65 -6.66 -22.24 -4.72
C VAL A 65 -6.11 -22.16 -3.30
N VAL A 66 -6.12 -23.29 -2.60
CA VAL A 66 -5.72 -23.40 -1.19
C VAL A 66 -4.36 -22.75 -0.89
N GLY A 67 -3.40 -22.88 -1.81
CA GLY A 67 -2.08 -22.26 -1.67
C GLY A 67 -2.11 -20.74 -1.65
N VAL A 68 -2.94 -20.11 -2.50
CA VAL A 68 -3.08 -18.65 -2.57
C VAL A 68 -3.86 -18.14 -1.37
N GLU A 69 -4.94 -18.82 -0.97
CA GLU A 69 -5.67 -18.49 0.26
C GLU A 69 -4.73 -18.52 1.49
N THR A 70 -3.91 -19.57 1.62
CA THR A 70 -2.94 -19.70 2.72
C THR A 70 -1.89 -18.59 2.67
N PHE A 71 -1.39 -18.27 1.47
CA PHE A 71 -0.44 -17.17 1.28
C PHE A 71 -1.05 -15.83 1.71
N ILE A 72 -2.25 -15.48 1.22
CA ILE A 72 -2.95 -14.23 1.57
C ILE A 72 -3.14 -14.13 3.09
N SER A 73 -3.62 -15.20 3.72
CA SER A 73 -3.90 -15.23 5.16
C SER A 73 -2.66 -14.97 6.04
N LYS A 74 -1.46 -15.29 5.53
CA LYS A 74 -0.19 -15.04 6.24
C LYS A 74 0.45 -13.72 5.83
N ALA A 75 0.42 -13.39 4.54
CA ALA A 75 1.11 -12.23 3.98
C ALA A 75 0.40 -10.92 4.33
N VAL A 76 -0.93 -10.85 4.23
CA VAL A 76 -1.68 -9.60 4.46
C VAL A 76 -1.52 -9.10 5.91
N PRO A 77 -1.67 -9.92 6.95
CA PRO A 77 -1.41 -9.46 8.32
C PRO A 77 0.05 -9.02 8.55
N GLN A 78 1.03 -9.61 7.86
CA GLN A 78 2.43 -9.17 7.96
C GLN A 78 2.67 -7.80 7.28
N MET A 79 1.95 -7.53 6.19
CA MET A 79 2.02 -6.25 5.47
C MET A 79 1.33 -5.11 6.22
N PHE A 80 0.12 -5.36 6.75
CA PHE A 80 -0.77 -4.32 7.25
C PHE A 80 -0.92 -4.30 8.78
N GLY A 81 -0.54 -5.37 9.47
CA GLY A 81 -0.74 -5.50 10.91
C GLY A 81 -2.19 -5.82 11.27
N ALA A 82 -2.66 -5.23 12.37
CA ALA A 82 -4.00 -5.46 12.90
C ALA A 82 -5.08 -4.69 12.12
N GLY A 83 -6.32 -5.21 12.13
CA GLY A 83 -7.47 -4.53 11.51
C GLY A 83 -7.65 -4.75 10.01
N CYS A 84 -6.85 -5.61 9.40
CA CYS A 84 -6.97 -6.01 8.00
C CYS A 84 -8.00 -7.14 7.76
N GLU A 85 -8.47 -7.80 8.81
CA GLU A 85 -9.44 -8.89 8.72
C GLU A 85 -10.85 -8.36 8.40
N THR A 86 -11.67 -9.18 7.76
CA THR A 86 -13.09 -8.89 7.51
C THR A 86 -13.99 -9.93 8.18
N ILE A 87 -15.31 -9.75 8.04
CA ILE A 87 -16.30 -10.73 8.53
C ILE A 87 -16.09 -12.09 7.85
N ASP A 88 -15.62 -12.09 6.61
CA ASP A 88 -15.21 -13.31 5.91
C ASP A 88 -13.73 -13.60 6.19
N SER A 89 -13.47 -14.76 6.81
CA SER A 89 -12.13 -15.26 7.11
C SER A 89 -11.21 -15.41 5.89
N LYS A 90 -11.77 -15.42 4.68
CA LYS A 90 -11.02 -15.56 3.42
C LYS A 90 -10.78 -14.24 2.71
N VAL A 91 -11.33 -13.14 3.20
CA VAL A 91 -11.23 -11.81 2.59
C VAL A 91 -10.52 -10.87 3.54
N PHE A 92 -9.46 -10.23 3.06
CA PHE A 92 -8.71 -9.25 3.82
C PHE A 92 -8.81 -7.88 3.16
N LYS A 93 -8.77 -6.81 3.96
CA LYS A 93 -8.71 -5.42 3.50
C LYS A 93 -7.26 -4.96 3.47
N GLY A 94 -6.90 -4.19 2.45
CA GLY A 94 -5.67 -3.40 2.45
C GLY A 94 -5.78 -2.16 3.32
N ASP A 95 -6.22 -2.31 4.58
CA ASP A 95 -6.15 -1.28 5.62
C ASP A 95 -5.69 -1.98 6.90
N GLY A 96 -4.80 -1.36 7.65
CA GLY A 96 -4.34 -1.91 8.91
C GLY A 96 -3.45 -0.98 9.70
N LEU A 97 -3.22 -1.38 10.95
CA LEU A 97 -2.49 -0.63 11.95
C LEU A 97 -1.31 -1.47 12.47
N TYR A 98 -0.13 -0.89 12.40
CA TYR A 98 1.12 -1.45 12.89
C TYR A 98 1.67 -0.57 14.01
N GLN A 99 2.02 -1.17 15.14
CA GLN A 99 2.70 -0.49 16.24
C GLN A 99 4.13 -1.01 16.37
N CYS A 100 5.10 -0.11 16.41
CA CYS A 100 6.49 -0.49 16.63
C CYS A 100 6.80 -0.66 18.13
N ARG A 101 7.91 -1.33 18.46
CA ARG A 101 8.36 -1.54 19.84
C ARG A 101 8.58 -0.24 20.64
N LYS A 102 8.83 0.88 19.96
CA LYS A 102 8.99 2.21 20.60
C LYS A 102 7.65 2.93 20.85
N GLY A 103 6.53 2.31 20.50
CA GLY A 103 5.18 2.84 20.71
C GLY A 103 4.64 3.72 19.58
N PHE A 104 5.39 3.99 18.51
CA PHE A 104 4.86 4.72 17.36
C PHE A 104 3.91 3.84 16.54
N MET A 105 2.83 4.44 16.07
CA MET A 105 1.76 3.77 15.33
C MET A 105 1.75 4.22 13.87
N TYR A 106 1.50 3.27 12.98
CA TYR A 106 1.53 3.42 11.54
C TYR A 106 0.28 2.82 10.94
N ARG A 107 -0.46 3.60 10.17
CA ARG A 107 -1.65 3.11 9.46
C ARG A 107 -1.34 2.96 7.98
N ALA A 108 -1.38 1.73 7.49
CA ALA A 108 -1.18 1.43 6.08
C ALA A 108 -2.53 1.23 5.40
N ARG A 109 -2.74 1.90 4.27
CA ARG A 109 -3.95 1.75 3.44
C ARG A 109 -3.55 1.65 1.98
N VAL A 110 -4.15 0.73 1.25
CA VAL A 110 -3.94 0.54 -0.19
C VAL A 110 -5.25 0.77 -0.93
N LYS A 111 -5.18 1.57 -1.98
CA LYS A 111 -6.23 1.76 -2.96
C LYS A 111 -5.77 1.12 -4.27
N VAL A 112 -6.67 0.37 -4.90
CA VAL A 112 -6.42 -0.23 -6.21
C VAL A 112 -7.51 0.21 -7.16
N GLU A 113 -7.09 0.72 -8.32
CA GLU A 113 -7.95 1.08 -9.44
C GLU A 113 -7.63 0.16 -10.60
N ASP A 114 -8.64 -0.56 -11.10
CA ASP A 114 -8.53 -1.31 -12.34
C ASP A 114 -8.61 -0.33 -13.51
N LEU A 115 -7.57 -0.31 -14.35
CA LEU A 115 -7.58 0.39 -15.63
C LEU A 115 -8.17 -0.56 -16.66
N ASP A 116 -9.47 -0.79 -16.55
CA ASP A 116 -10.25 -1.55 -17.51
C ASP A 116 -10.88 -0.62 -18.56
N GLN A 117 -11.41 -1.23 -19.62
CA GLN A 117 -12.07 -0.49 -20.70
C GLN A 117 -13.35 0.23 -20.25
N ASP A 118 -14.01 -0.25 -19.18
CA ASP A 118 -15.31 0.24 -18.72
C ASP A 118 -15.20 1.38 -17.69
N SER A 119 -14.10 1.44 -16.93
CA SER A 119 -13.84 2.41 -15.86
C SER A 119 -13.00 3.59 -16.33
N SER A 120 -12.32 3.44 -17.46
CA SER A 120 -11.52 4.50 -18.08
C SER A 120 -12.42 5.34 -18.98
N GLY A 121 -12.78 6.55 -18.57
CA GLY A 121 -13.52 7.50 -19.43
C GLY A 121 -12.81 7.86 -20.75
N ALA A 122 -11.56 7.43 -20.92
CA ALA A 122 -10.83 7.41 -22.18
C ALA A 122 -10.40 5.96 -22.50
N PRO A 123 -10.73 5.41 -23.68
CA PRO A 123 -10.33 4.06 -24.06
C PRO A 123 -8.80 3.97 -24.17
N ILE A 124 -8.19 3.12 -23.34
CA ILE A 124 -6.75 2.81 -23.45
C ILE A 124 -6.56 1.98 -24.72
N GLN A 125 -5.86 2.56 -25.71
CA GLN A 125 -5.55 1.91 -26.99
C GLN A 125 -4.06 1.55 -27.06
N PHE A 126 -3.77 0.31 -27.38
CA PHE A 126 -2.40 -0.16 -27.59
C PHE A 126 -2.07 -0.12 -29.08
N THR A 127 -0.94 0.47 -29.42
CA THR A 127 -0.43 0.49 -30.79
C THR A 127 0.59 -0.62 -30.95
N ILE A 128 0.27 -1.65 -31.73
CA ILE A 128 1.16 -2.78 -32.01
C ILE A 128 1.57 -2.73 -33.48
N GLN A 129 2.87 -2.79 -33.75
CA GLN A 129 3.39 -2.92 -35.12
C GLN A 129 3.47 -4.41 -35.47
N LEU A 130 2.74 -4.81 -36.51
CA LEU A 130 2.78 -6.17 -37.04
C LEU A 130 3.63 -6.22 -38.31
N PRO A 131 4.35 -7.33 -38.58
CA PRO A 131 5.11 -7.49 -39.82
C PRO A 131 4.18 -7.34 -41.04
N GLY A 132 4.50 -6.40 -41.93
CA GLY A 132 3.75 -6.19 -43.18
C GLY A 132 2.41 -5.43 -43.05
N LYS A 133 2.05 -4.89 -41.88
CA LYS A 133 0.87 -4.02 -41.72
C LYS A 133 1.25 -2.68 -41.09
N SER A 134 0.52 -1.62 -41.46
CA SER A 134 0.60 -0.34 -40.74
C SER A 134 0.16 -0.50 -39.28
N LYS A 135 0.61 0.43 -38.42
CA LYS A 135 0.29 0.46 -36.97
C LYS A 135 -1.17 0.09 -36.71
N GLN A 136 -1.39 -1.03 -36.01
CA GLN A 136 -2.74 -1.46 -35.63
C GLN A 136 -3.04 -1.02 -34.20
N PHE A 137 -4.27 -0.55 -34.00
CA PHE A 137 -4.79 -0.14 -32.70
C PHE A 137 -5.64 -1.27 -32.13
N PHE A 138 -5.33 -1.68 -30.90
CA PHE A 138 -6.05 -2.71 -30.17
C PHE A 138 -6.65 -2.13 -28.89
N GLN A 139 -7.89 -2.49 -28.57
CA GLN A 139 -8.50 -2.19 -27.27
C GLN A 139 -8.18 -3.32 -26.29
N ILE A 140 -8.30 -3.06 -24.98
CA ILE A 140 -8.00 -4.07 -23.94
C ILE A 140 -8.80 -5.36 -24.16
N LYS A 141 -10.09 -5.26 -24.51
CA LYS A 141 -10.94 -6.42 -24.81
C LYS A 141 -10.44 -7.31 -25.97
N ASP A 142 -9.65 -6.73 -26.89
CA ASP A 142 -9.12 -7.43 -28.05
C ASP A 142 -7.82 -8.17 -27.72
N LEU A 143 -7.21 -7.86 -26.57
CA LEU A 143 -5.89 -8.34 -26.14
C LEU A 143 -5.95 -9.35 -25.01
N VAL A 144 -6.96 -9.28 -24.12
CA VAL A 144 -7.05 -10.15 -22.95
C VAL A 144 -8.45 -10.76 -22.78
N PRO A 145 -8.55 -12.00 -22.27
CA PRO A 145 -9.82 -12.53 -21.81
C PRO A 145 -10.31 -11.76 -20.57
N LYS A 146 -11.61 -11.92 -20.25
CA LYS A 146 -12.17 -11.40 -19.00
C LYS A 146 -11.49 -12.04 -17.79
N ASP A 147 -11.26 -11.24 -16.76
CA ASP A 147 -10.76 -11.70 -15.47
C ASP A 147 -11.86 -12.42 -14.65
N ASP A 148 -11.51 -12.88 -13.44
CA ASP A 148 -12.44 -13.55 -12.51
C ASP A 148 -13.52 -12.58 -11.95
N TYR A 149 -13.48 -11.30 -12.32
CA TYR A 149 -14.49 -10.27 -12.03
C TYR A 149 -15.37 -9.98 -13.27
N GLY A 150 -15.14 -10.69 -14.38
CA GLY A 150 -15.88 -10.51 -15.63
C GLY A 150 -15.47 -9.27 -16.43
N LYS A 151 -14.34 -8.64 -16.09
CA LYS A 151 -13.85 -7.38 -16.64
C LYS A 151 -12.65 -7.60 -17.56
N PHE A 152 -12.52 -6.75 -18.58
CA PHE A 152 -11.33 -6.70 -19.42
C PHE A 152 -10.29 -5.79 -18.77
N ASN A 153 -9.44 -6.36 -17.93
CA ASN A 153 -8.44 -5.62 -17.15
C ASN A 153 -7.03 -6.09 -17.49
N LEU A 154 -6.15 -5.15 -17.83
CA LEU A 154 -4.74 -5.41 -18.10
C LEU A 154 -3.81 -4.74 -17.09
N ILE A 155 -4.21 -3.61 -16.50
CA ILE A 155 -3.34 -2.76 -15.68
C ILE A 155 -4.08 -2.35 -14.40
N LYS A 156 -3.42 -2.51 -13.24
CA LYS A 156 -3.89 -2.11 -11.92
C LYS A 156 -3.00 -1.01 -11.43
N LYS A 157 -3.61 0.15 -11.17
CA LYS A 157 -2.95 1.25 -10.48
C LYS A 157 -3.09 1.02 -8.99
N ILE A 158 -1.95 0.81 -8.33
CA ILE A 158 -1.84 0.55 -6.91
C ILE A 158 -1.33 1.82 -6.24
N VAL A 159 -2.07 2.32 -5.25
CA VAL A 159 -1.71 3.48 -4.44
C VAL A 159 -1.58 3.02 -2.99
N VAL A 160 -0.36 2.95 -2.49
CA VAL A 160 -0.05 2.64 -1.09
C VAL A 160 0.10 3.94 -0.31
N GLN A 161 -0.63 4.07 0.78
CA GLN A 161 -0.51 5.16 1.74
C GLN A 161 -0.05 4.59 3.08
N VAL A 162 0.98 5.17 3.67
CA VAL A 162 1.33 4.91 5.07
C VAL A 162 1.27 6.24 5.83
N LYS A 163 0.41 6.31 6.83
CA LYS A 163 0.28 7.43 7.76
C LYS A 163 0.97 7.12 9.08
N TRP A 164 1.60 8.10 9.71
CA TRP A 164 2.18 7.94 11.04
C TRP A 164 2.08 9.21 11.87
N SER A 165 2.07 9.05 13.20
CA SER A 165 2.17 10.14 14.17
C SER A 165 3.61 10.25 14.66
N ASN A 166 4.06 11.48 14.94
CA ASN A 166 5.32 11.70 15.66
C ASN A 166 5.15 11.59 17.18
N SER A 167 3.93 11.33 17.65
CA SER A 167 3.58 11.09 19.05
C SER A 167 3.42 9.59 19.27
N LYS A 168 3.93 9.10 20.40
CA LYS A 168 3.83 7.68 20.77
C LYS A 168 2.40 7.34 21.18
N ASN A 169 1.94 6.15 20.83
CA ASN A 169 0.64 5.57 21.16
C ASN A 169 -0.57 6.41 20.70
N VAL A 170 -0.37 7.27 19.70
CA VAL A 170 -1.46 8.03 19.06
C VAL A 170 -1.73 7.41 17.69
N ASP A 171 -2.98 7.01 17.44
CA ASP A 171 -3.38 6.56 16.10
C ASP A 171 -3.24 7.74 15.12
N PRO A 172 -2.51 7.57 14.00
CA PRO A 172 -2.37 8.61 12.97
C PRO A 172 -3.70 9.10 12.36
N LYS A 173 -4.79 8.38 12.57
CA LYS A 173 -6.14 8.83 12.18
C LYS A 173 -6.63 10.00 13.05
N ASP A 174 -6.27 10.00 14.33
CA ASP A 174 -6.75 10.96 15.32
C ASP A 174 -5.74 12.09 15.58
N ASP A 175 -4.52 11.97 15.05
CA ASP A 175 -3.49 13.00 15.11
C ASP A 175 -3.63 14.03 13.95
N PRO A 176 -3.94 15.30 14.23
CA PRO A 176 -4.03 16.34 13.20
C PRO A 176 -2.68 16.67 12.55
N HIS A 177 -1.57 16.29 13.19
CA HIS A 177 -0.20 16.49 12.69
C HIS A 177 0.41 15.20 12.12
N ALA A 178 -0.42 14.19 11.85
CA ALA A 178 0.03 12.96 11.21
C ALA A 178 0.65 13.23 9.84
N LYS A 179 1.80 12.60 9.58
CA LYS A 179 2.45 12.61 8.29
C LYS A 179 1.96 11.44 7.44
N SER A 180 2.10 11.56 6.13
CA SER A 180 1.72 10.53 5.17
C SER A 180 2.77 10.40 4.07
N VAL A 181 3.04 9.17 3.64
CA VAL A 181 3.79 8.88 2.42
C VAL A 181 2.90 8.11 1.46
N PHE A 182 3.03 8.41 0.18
CA PHE A 182 2.29 7.77 -0.90
C PHE A 182 3.26 7.14 -1.89
N LEU A 183 3.03 5.88 -2.23
CA LEU A 183 3.68 5.22 -3.33
C LEU A 183 2.63 4.85 -4.37
N VAL A 184 2.92 5.11 -5.63
CA VAL A 184 2.05 4.76 -6.75
C VAL A 184 2.84 3.86 -7.68
N GLY A 185 2.22 2.78 -8.13
CA GLY A 185 2.77 2.02 -9.24
C GLY A 185 1.69 1.30 -10.01
N PHE A 186 2.11 0.80 -11.16
CA PHE A 186 1.26 0.14 -12.13
C PHE A 186 1.76 -1.28 -12.26
N LYS A 187 0.89 -2.22 -11.91
CA LYS A 187 1.12 -3.64 -12.15
C LYS A 187 0.34 -4.01 -13.41
N SER A 188 0.85 -4.93 -14.22
CA SER A 188 0.18 -5.44 -15.42
C SER A 188 0.14 -6.95 -15.43
N ASP A 189 -0.94 -7.54 -15.96
CA ASP A 189 -1.06 -8.98 -16.22
C ASP A 189 -0.41 -9.35 -17.57
N LEU A 190 0.82 -8.88 -17.77
CA LEU A 190 1.64 -9.12 -18.97
C LEU A 190 2.74 -10.13 -18.62
N GLU A 191 2.35 -11.27 -18.08
CA GLU A 191 3.19 -12.48 -18.13
C GLU A 191 2.72 -13.29 -19.34
N GLY A 192 3.63 -13.48 -20.31
CA GLY A 192 3.37 -14.14 -21.58
C GLY A 192 3.06 -15.62 -21.48
#